data_AF-A0AAD9L1T5-F1
#
_entry.id   AF-A0AAD9L1T5-F1
#
_cell.length_a   1.000
_cell.length_b   1.000
_cell.length_c   1.000
_cell.angle_alpha   90.00
_cell.angle_beta   90.00
_cell.angle_gamma   90.00
#
_symmetry.space_group_name_H-M   'P 1'
#
loop_
_entity.id
_entity.type
_entity.pdbx_description
1 polymer ?
#
loop_
_entity_poly.entity_id
_entity_poly.type
_entity_poly.pdbx_seq_one_letter_code
_entity_poly.pdbx_strand_id
1 'polypeptide(L)'
;MSENDFYLTLPSNASLDLHPDNTLTRYATALPQQIILSGQWECGLVEMQYTHSWYNFTTWLIVTLDGIDFVVKIEAGYYDTPETLIRAINRSIRTVVKEKKVKFNKI
;
A
#
# COMPACT_ATOMS: atom_id res chain seq x y z
N MET A 1 -25.68 21.17 7.32
CA MET A 1 -25.87 19.99 8.19
C MET A 1 -27.07 20.30 9.07
N SER A 2 -28.01 19.37 9.14
CA SER A 2 -29.16 19.52 10.03
C SER A 2 -28.68 19.44 11.50
N GLU A 3 -29.44 19.97 12.46
CA GLU A 3 -29.10 19.90 13.89
C GLU A 3 -28.97 18.46 14.44
N ASN A 4 -29.38 17.44 13.67
CA ASN A 4 -29.39 16.03 14.08
C ASN A 4 -28.37 15.14 13.37
N ASP A 5 -27.45 15.71 12.57
CA ASP A 5 -26.44 14.94 11.85
C ASP A 5 -25.14 14.86 12.67
N PHE A 6 -24.50 13.69 12.74
CA PHE A 6 -23.19 13.52 13.39
C PHE A 6 -22.31 12.52 12.63
N TYR A 7 -21.01 12.58 12.88
CA TYR A 7 -20.02 11.66 12.31
C TYR A 7 -19.56 10.64 13.35
N LEU A 8 -19.32 9.41 12.89
CA LEU A 8 -18.65 8.38 13.66
C LEU A 8 -17.37 7.98 12.95
N THR A 9 -16.28 7.93 13.70
CA THR A 9 -15.02 7.32 13.27
C THR A 9 -14.93 5.95 13.92
N LEU A 10 -14.83 4.90 13.10
CA LEU A 10 -14.82 3.50 13.55
C LEU A 10 -13.51 2.82 13.11
N PRO A 11 -12.38 3.00 13.82
CA PRO A 11 -11.13 2.34 13.46
C PRO A 11 -11.17 0.84 13.75
N SER A 12 -10.55 0.03 12.89
CA SER A 12 -10.53 -1.43 13.02
C SER A 12 -9.81 -1.95 14.26
N ASN A 13 -8.92 -1.14 14.85
CA ASN A 13 -8.10 -1.49 16.01
C ASN A 13 -8.61 -0.91 17.34
N ALA A 14 -9.72 -0.17 17.35
CA ALA A 14 -10.20 0.56 18.52
C ALA A 14 -10.77 -0.33 19.63
N SER A 15 -11.04 -1.61 19.35
CA SER A 15 -11.71 -2.53 20.29
C SER A 15 -11.11 -3.93 20.26
N LEU A 16 -9.79 -4.06 20.09
CA LEU A 16 -9.11 -5.36 20.04
C LEU A 16 -9.14 -6.13 21.37
N ASP A 17 -9.38 -5.42 22.47
CA ASP A 17 -9.61 -5.97 23.80
C ASP A 17 -10.96 -6.69 23.93
N LEU A 18 -12.01 -6.15 23.28
CA LEU A 18 -13.36 -6.71 23.29
C LEU A 18 -13.67 -7.60 22.09
N HIS A 19 -13.03 -7.31 20.95
CA HIS A 19 -13.18 -7.99 19.67
C HIS A 19 -11.81 -8.42 19.14
N PRO A 20 -11.19 -9.44 19.75
CA PRO A 20 -9.82 -9.88 19.41
C PRO A 20 -9.69 -10.48 18.01
N ASP A 21 -10.80 -10.87 17.37
CA ASP A 21 -10.84 -11.39 16.00
C ASP A 21 -11.04 -10.30 14.93
N ASN A 22 -11.07 -9.02 15.33
CA ASN A 22 -11.09 -7.90 14.38
C ASN A 22 -9.90 -7.97 13.43
N THR A 23 -10.18 -7.78 12.15
CA THR A 23 -9.19 -7.67 11.07
C THR A 23 -9.33 -6.31 10.39
N LEU A 24 -8.38 -5.95 9.52
CA LEU A 24 -8.45 -4.71 8.74
C LEU A 24 -9.74 -4.59 7.90
N THR A 25 -10.24 -5.70 7.37
CA THR A 25 -11.39 -5.73 6.44
C THR A 25 -12.69 -6.21 7.07
N ARG A 26 -12.64 -6.70 8.32
CA ARG A 26 -13.81 -7.17 9.08
C ARG A 26 -13.61 -6.84 10.55
N TYR A 27 -14.33 -5.86 11.05
CA TYR A 27 -14.23 -5.43 12.45
C TYR A 27 -15.54 -4.87 12.99
N ALA A 28 -15.65 -4.87 14.32
CA ALA A 28 -16.66 -4.14 15.08
C ALA A 28 -15.97 -3.21 16.08
N THR A 29 -16.51 -2.00 16.27
CA THR A 29 -16.01 -1.02 17.25
C THR A 29 -17.00 -0.89 18.39
N ALA A 30 -16.53 -1.03 19.61
CA ALA A 30 -17.31 -0.74 20.82
C ALA A 30 -17.35 0.78 21.04
N LEU A 31 -18.55 1.34 21.07
CA LEU A 31 -18.74 2.77 21.34
C LEU A 31 -18.69 3.02 22.85
N PRO A 32 -18.04 4.11 23.31
CA PRO A 32 -17.95 4.44 24.74
C PRO A 32 -19.32 4.79 25.35
N GLN A 33 -20.28 5.21 24.52
CA GLN A 33 -21.64 5.51 24.92
C GLN A 33 -22.62 4.99 23.87
N GLN A 34 -23.76 4.48 24.33
CA GLN A 34 -24.86 4.09 23.46
C GLN A 34 -25.48 5.32 22.79
N ILE A 35 -25.64 5.26 21.47
CA ILE A 35 -26.29 6.30 20.67
C ILE A 35 -27.75 5.90 20.49
N ILE A 36 -28.67 6.78 20.88
CA ILE A 36 -30.11 6.56 20.76
C ILE A 36 -30.60 7.37 19.57
N LEU A 37 -31.01 6.68 18.50
CA LEU A 37 -31.60 7.27 17.30
C LEU A 37 -33.12 7.13 17.38
N SER A 38 -33.85 8.23 17.18
CA SER A 38 -35.32 8.26 17.21
C SER A 38 -35.90 8.51 15.82
N GLY A 39 -37.07 7.94 15.54
CA GLY A 39 -37.72 8.06 14.23
C GLY A 39 -37.03 7.22 13.14
N GLN A 40 -37.15 7.68 11.88
CA GLN A 40 -36.44 7.09 10.75
C GLN A 40 -35.06 7.73 10.65
N TRP A 41 -34.03 6.91 10.55
CA TRP A 41 -32.66 7.35 10.41
C TRP A 41 -32.00 6.60 9.25
N GLU A 42 -31.01 7.25 8.65
CA GLU A 42 -30.15 6.68 7.64
C GLU A 42 -28.68 6.91 8.04
N CYS A 43 -27.81 6.03 7.58
CA CYS A 43 -26.37 6.22 7.72
C CYS A 43 -25.71 6.04 6.35
N GLY A 44 -24.65 6.80 6.11
CA GLY A 44 -23.87 6.75 4.89
C GLY A 44 -22.38 6.69 5.20
N LEU A 45 -21.63 6.05 4.31
CA LEU A 45 -20.17 6.10 4.35
C LEU A 45 -19.71 7.44 3.77
N VAL A 46 -18.98 8.22 4.56
CA VAL A 46 -18.46 9.53 4.14
C VAL A 46 -16.97 9.46 3.81
N GLU A 47 -16.19 8.76 4.62
CA GLU A 47 -14.76 8.57 4.40
C GLU A 47 -14.36 7.13 4.77
N MET A 48 -13.40 6.56 4.05
CA MET A 48 -12.69 5.36 4.46
C MET A 48 -11.19 5.59 4.42
N GLN A 49 -10.48 5.13 5.45
CA GLN A 49 -9.02 5.14 5.50
C GLN A 49 -8.55 3.68 5.43
N TYR A 50 -7.78 3.36 4.40
CA TYR A 50 -7.16 2.05 4.27
C TYR A 50 -5.68 2.23 3.91
N THR A 51 -4.85 1.33 4.42
CA THR A 51 -3.42 1.34 4.10
C THR A 51 -3.20 0.80 2.69
N HIS A 52 -2.55 1.59 1.85
CA HIS A 52 -2.14 1.15 0.52
C HIS A 52 -0.77 0.46 0.58
N SER A 53 -0.74 -0.76 1.11
CA SER A 53 0.51 -1.52 1.31
C SER A 53 0.79 -2.55 0.21
N TRP A 54 -0.05 -2.63 -0.83
CA TRP A 54 0.16 -3.57 -1.92
C TRP A 54 1.22 -3.06 -2.88
N TYR A 55 2.24 -3.89 -3.10
CA TYR A 55 3.26 -3.61 -4.10
C TYR A 55 2.68 -3.83 -5.49
N ASN A 56 2.78 -2.82 -6.36
CA ASN A 56 2.50 -3.00 -7.77
C ASN A 56 3.66 -3.70 -8.51
N PHE A 57 4.83 -3.85 -7.86
CA PHE A 57 5.98 -4.55 -8.43
C PHE A 57 6.61 -5.60 -7.50
N THR A 58 6.77 -6.77 -8.12
CA THR A 58 7.51 -7.97 -7.75
C THR A 58 8.82 -7.80 -7.00
N THR A 59 9.89 -7.77 -7.81
CA THR A 59 11.32 -7.66 -7.47
C THR A 59 12.16 -7.88 -8.74
N TRP A 60 11.73 -8.75 -9.67
CA TRP A 60 12.53 -9.15 -10.82
C TRP A 60 11.93 -8.68 -12.13
N LEU A 61 12.77 -8.09 -12.97
CA LEU A 61 12.42 -7.67 -14.33
C LEU A 61 13.38 -8.34 -15.33
N ILE A 62 12.84 -8.72 -16.48
CA ILE A 62 13.66 -9.08 -17.65
C ILE A 62 13.76 -7.84 -18.51
N VAL A 63 14.99 -7.39 -18.76
CA VAL A 63 15.29 -6.24 -19.61
C VAL A 63 16.11 -6.75 -20.80
N THR A 64 15.57 -6.58 -22.01
CA THR A 64 16.27 -6.94 -23.25
C THR A 64 17.00 -5.72 -23.80
N LEU A 65 18.31 -5.84 -23.99
CA LEU A 65 19.16 -4.83 -24.63
C LEU A 65 19.91 -5.50 -25.78
N ASP A 66 19.77 -4.97 -27.00
CA ASP A 66 20.41 -5.49 -28.21
C ASP A 66 20.22 -7.01 -28.41
N GLY A 67 19.03 -7.53 -28.07
CA GLY A 67 18.69 -8.95 -28.19
C GLY A 67 19.23 -9.84 -27.06
N ILE A 68 19.86 -9.25 -26.04
CA ILE A 68 20.37 -9.96 -24.85
C ILE A 68 19.47 -9.66 -23.67
N ASP A 69 18.98 -10.72 -23.02
CA ASP A 69 18.16 -10.62 -21.82
C ASP A 69 19.01 -10.50 -20.55
N PHE A 70 18.65 -9.54 -19.71
CA PHE A 70 19.23 -9.31 -18.40
C PHE A 70 18.14 -9.43 -17.33
N VAL A 71 18.41 -10.24 -16.31
CA VAL A 71 17.59 -10.25 -15.09
C VAL A 71 18.07 -9.12 -14.19
N VAL A 72 17.19 -8.14 -13.97
CA VAL A 72 17.45 -6.98 -13.12
C VAL A 72 16.60 -7.09 -11.86
N LYS A 73 17.27 -6.99 -10.71
CA LYS A 73 16.59 -6.86 -9.41
C LYS A 73 16.23 -5.40 -9.17
N ILE A 74 14.97 -5.11 -9.00
CA ILE A 74 14.48 -3.82 -8.49
C ILE A 74 13.96 -4.00 -7.06
N GLU A 75 13.88 -2.89 -6.33
CA GLU A 75 13.26 -2.89 -5.02
C GLU A 75 11.76 -3.18 -5.16
N ALA A 76 11.25 -4.13 -4.38
CA ALA A 76 9.81 -4.37 -4.30
C ALA A 76 9.15 -3.17 -3.64
N GLY A 77 8.06 -2.69 -4.19
CA GLY A 77 7.44 -1.48 -3.67
C GLY A 77 6.25 -1.01 -4.47
N TYR A 78 5.70 0.10 -4.02
CA TYR A 78 4.66 0.84 -4.72
C TYR A 78 5.28 2.03 -5.46
N TYR A 79 5.18 1.99 -6.78
CA TYR A 79 5.62 3.07 -7.66
C TYR A 79 4.40 3.87 -8.10
N ASP A 80 4.27 5.08 -7.57
CA ASP A 80 3.12 5.99 -7.77
C ASP A 80 2.98 6.51 -9.21
N THR A 81 4.09 6.58 -9.94
CA THR A 81 4.23 7.20 -11.26
C THR A 81 5.18 6.39 -12.12
N PRO A 82 5.02 6.40 -13.45
CA PRO A 82 5.98 5.77 -14.37
C PRO A 82 7.43 6.25 -14.13
N GLU A 83 7.61 7.52 -13.74
CA GLU A 83 8.92 8.14 -13.53
C GLU A 83 9.63 7.59 -12.29
N THR A 84 8.92 7.26 -11.20
CA THR A 84 9.54 6.62 -10.03
C THR A 84 10.02 5.21 -10.38
N LEU A 85 9.22 4.45 -11.12
CA LEU A 85 9.59 3.12 -11.61
C LEU A 85 10.82 3.18 -12.54
N ILE A 86 10.81 4.07 -13.54
CA ILE A 86 11.93 4.24 -14.48
C ILE A 86 13.22 4.60 -13.73
N ARG A 87 13.14 5.46 -12.71
CA ARG A 87 14.29 5.80 -11.87
C ARG A 87 14.84 4.58 -11.12
N ALA A 88 13.97 3.73 -10.58
CA ALA A 88 14.39 2.50 -9.91
C ALA A 88 15.03 1.49 -10.87
N ILE A 89 14.43 1.27 -12.05
CA ILE A 89 14.99 0.42 -13.10
C ILE A 89 16.38 0.91 -13.52
N ASN A 90 16.50 2.21 -13.85
CA ASN A 90 17.77 2.81 -14.27
C ASN A 90 18.86 2.73 -13.19
N ARG A 91 18.47 2.87 -11.92
CA ARG A 91 19.39 2.70 -10.78
C ARG A 91 19.91 1.26 -10.73
N SER A 92 19.02 0.28 -10.80
CA SER A 92 19.40 -1.14 -10.76
C SER A 92 20.27 -1.55 -11.94
N ILE A 93 19.96 -1.11 -13.16
CA ILE A 93 20.78 -1.38 -14.36
C ILE A 93 22.20 -0.81 -14.19
N ARG A 94 22.34 0.42 -13.71
CA ARG A 94 23.66 1.04 -13.48
C ARG A 94 24.51 0.24 -12.49
N THR A 95 23.90 -0.30 -11.43
CA THR A 95 24.59 -1.15 -10.45
C THR A 95 25.11 -2.42 -11.12
N VAL A 96 24.26 -3.13 -11.87
CA VAL A 96 24.65 -4.35 -12.60
C VAL A 96 25.77 -4.09 -13.60
N VAL A 97 25.69 -2.99 -14.37
CA VAL A 97 26.72 -2.62 -15.35
C VAL A 97 28.05 -2.26 -14.67
N LYS A 98 28.02 -1.51 -13.56
CA LYS A 98 29.23 -1.19 -12.78
C LYS A 98 29.89 -2.45 -12.22
N GLU A 99 29.12 -3.34 -11.60
CA GLU A 99 29.63 -4.60 -11.04
C GLU A 99 30.25 -5.49 -12.12
N LYS A 100 29.64 -5.57 -13.32
CA LYS A 100 30.23 -6.31 -14.44
C LYS A 100 31.52 -5.67 -14.93
N LYS A 101 31.58 -4.34 -15.11
CA LYS A 101 32.83 -3.64 -15.50
C LYS A 101 33.98 -3.87 -14.50
N VAL A 102 33.68 -3.95 -13.19
CA VAL A 102 34.68 -4.29 -12.17
C VAL A 102 35.17 -5.73 -12.31
N LYS A 103 34.31 -6.67 -12.71
CA LYS A 103 34.69 -8.08 -12.93
C LYS A 103 35.49 -8.32 -14.23
N PHE A 104 35.29 -7.51 -15.27
CA PHE A 104 36.02 -7.64 -16.54
C PHE A 104 37.43 -7.00 -16.53
N ASN A 105 37.77 -6.17 -15.54
CA ASN A 105 39.08 -5.49 -15.43
C ASN A 105 40.14 -6.29 -14.65
N LYS A 106 40.06 -7.62 -14.61
CA LYS A 106 41.06 -8.47 -13.96
C LYS A 106 41.52 -9.59 -14.91
N ILE A 107 42.29 -9.21 -15.93
CA ILE A 107 43.21 -10.06 -16.68
C ILE A 107 44.48 -9.25 -16.92
#